data_AF-A0A397HK00-F1
#
_entry.id   AF-A0A397HK00-F1
#
_cell.length_a   1.000
_cell.length_b   1.000
_cell.length_c   1.000
_cell.angle_alpha   90.00
_cell.angle_beta   90.00
_cell.angle_gamma   90.00
#
_symmetry.space_group_name_H-M   'P 1'
#
loop_
_entity.id
_entity.type
_entity.pdbx_description
1 polymer ?
#
loop_
_entity_poly.entity_id
_entity_poly.type
_entity_poly.pdbx_seq_one_letter_code
_entity_poly.pdbx_strand_id
1 'polypeptide(L)'
;MKFSVAAASSFIAATVAATLPEAFTLVAEGGYTVLTDGTNAFIGADATTHPILLLRPASNGMVSYTAQDQTPTGWQNLYVVQDTNEPIALTVPHSGATPAGANLTGFGVNDEGYFTVGGETLFGVLADAGESKEVYWVGGEDGQFQNAPLWVKECKGC
;
A
#
# COMPACT_ATOMS: atom_id res chain seq x y z
N MET A 1 33.47 -32.59 41.85
CA MET A 1 32.88 -32.94 40.54
C MET A 1 32.76 -31.65 39.75
N LYS A 2 33.28 -31.59 38.51
CA LYS A 2 33.26 -30.39 37.67
C LYS A 2 32.03 -30.48 36.77
N PHE A 3 31.09 -29.53 36.90
CA PHE A 3 29.92 -29.45 36.01
C PHE A 3 30.27 -28.54 34.83
N SER A 4 30.29 -29.14 33.63
CA SER A 4 30.44 -28.40 32.37
C SER A 4 29.16 -27.63 32.06
N VAL A 5 29.29 -26.34 31.76
CA VAL A 5 28.23 -25.50 31.21
C VAL A 5 28.27 -25.67 29.70
N ALA A 6 27.23 -26.27 29.11
CA ALA A 6 27.01 -26.26 27.67
C ALA A 6 26.47 -24.88 27.26
N ALA A 7 27.21 -24.16 26.42
CA ALA A 7 26.76 -22.91 25.84
C ALA A 7 25.65 -23.21 24.81
N ALA A 8 24.43 -22.72 25.07
CA ALA A 8 23.37 -22.71 24.08
C ALA A 8 23.66 -21.59 23.08
N SER A 9 24.07 -21.97 21.86
CA SER A 9 24.21 -21.04 20.74
C SER A 9 22.82 -20.63 20.27
N SER A 10 22.39 -19.40 20.59
CA SER A 10 21.20 -18.80 19.99
C SER A 10 21.51 -18.46 18.53
N PHE A 11 20.84 -19.13 17.59
CA PHE A 11 20.81 -18.71 16.19
C PHE A 11 19.99 -17.41 16.11
N ILE A 12 20.66 -16.29 15.87
CA ILE A 12 19.96 -15.06 15.45
C ILE A 12 19.65 -15.26 13.98
N ALA A 13 18.41 -15.64 13.67
CA ALA A 13 17.92 -15.61 12.30
C ALA A 13 17.88 -14.14 11.85
N ALA A 14 18.71 -13.77 10.89
CA ALA A 14 18.55 -12.51 10.19
C ALA A 14 17.24 -12.58 9.41
N THR A 15 16.21 -11.84 9.82
CA THR A 15 14.99 -11.69 9.04
C THR A 15 15.36 -10.90 7.79
N VAL A 16 15.17 -11.53 6.62
CA VAL A 16 15.28 -10.80 5.36
C VAL A 16 14.09 -9.84 5.35
N ALA A 17 14.34 -8.53 5.28
CA ALA A 17 13.26 -7.56 5.19
C ALA A 17 12.34 -7.94 4.02
N ALA A 18 11.03 -8.04 4.28
CA ALA A 18 10.07 -8.34 3.24
C ALA A 18 10.14 -7.28 2.13
N THR A 19 10.25 -7.71 0.88
CA THR A 19 10.32 -6.83 -0.29
C THR A 19 9.00 -6.84 -1.05
N LEU A 20 8.58 -5.69 -1.56
CA LEU A 20 7.43 -5.62 -2.45
C LEU A 20 7.64 -6.51 -3.69
N PRO A 21 6.62 -7.27 -4.13
CA PRO A 21 6.70 -8.04 -5.37
C PRO A 21 6.82 -7.15 -6.62
N GLU A 22 7.33 -7.68 -7.74
CA GLU A 22 7.49 -6.94 -8.99
C GLU A 22 6.17 -6.37 -9.54
N ALA A 23 5.06 -7.09 -9.31
CA ALA A 23 3.71 -6.62 -9.53
C ALA A 23 2.81 -7.14 -8.38
N PHE A 24 1.99 -6.27 -7.82
CA PHE A 24 1.11 -6.61 -6.70
C PHE A 24 -0.15 -5.78 -6.70
N THR A 25 -1.16 -6.26 -6.00
CA THR A 25 -2.33 -5.46 -5.62
C THR A 25 -2.45 -5.42 -4.11
N LEU A 26 -3.36 -4.60 -3.62
CA LEU A 26 -3.67 -4.48 -2.20
C LEU A 26 -5.01 -5.16 -1.93
N VAL A 27 -5.12 -5.80 -0.78
CA VAL A 27 -6.34 -6.48 -0.35
C VAL A 27 -6.65 -6.02 1.08
N ALA A 28 -7.86 -5.53 1.30
CA ALA A 28 -8.35 -5.19 2.63
C ALA A 28 -8.98 -6.41 3.32
N GLU A 29 -9.31 -6.24 4.60
CA GLU A 29 -9.97 -7.29 5.39
C GLU A 29 -11.28 -7.74 4.72
N GLY A 30 -11.62 -9.03 4.83
CA GLY A 30 -12.76 -9.62 4.12
C GLY A 30 -12.46 -9.98 2.65
N GLY A 31 -11.23 -9.78 2.18
CA GLY A 31 -10.79 -10.19 0.85
C GLY A 31 -11.12 -9.19 -0.25
N TYR A 32 -11.51 -7.97 0.10
CA TYR A 32 -11.78 -6.91 -0.86
C TYR A 32 -10.49 -6.45 -1.53
N THR A 33 -10.37 -6.71 -2.83
CA THR A 33 -9.25 -6.20 -3.62
C THR A 33 -9.41 -4.69 -3.79
N VAL A 34 -8.32 -3.94 -3.64
CA VAL A 34 -8.31 -2.49 -3.82
C VAL A 34 -8.41 -2.16 -5.31
N LEU A 35 -9.38 -1.33 -5.63
CA LEU A 35 -9.68 -0.84 -6.97
C LEU A 35 -9.31 0.64 -7.08
N THR A 36 -9.33 1.19 -8.28
CA THR A 36 -9.04 2.62 -8.52
C THR A 36 -9.94 3.18 -9.60
N ASP A 37 -10.25 4.48 -9.51
CA ASP A 37 -10.86 5.27 -10.58
C ASP A 37 -9.80 5.94 -11.49
N GLY A 38 -8.51 5.60 -11.27
CA GLY A 38 -7.38 6.25 -11.93
C GLY A 38 -6.83 7.47 -11.18
N THR A 39 -7.43 7.86 -10.05
CA THR A 39 -6.91 8.91 -9.17
C THR A 39 -6.77 8.40 -7.75
N ASN A 40 -7.82 7.84 -7.16
CA ASN A 40 -7.85 7.40 -5.77
C ASN A 40 -8.03 5.88 -5.68
N ALA A 41 -7.85 5.34 -4.47
CA ALA A 41 -7.99 3.91 -4.19
C ALA A 41 -9.26 3.62 -3.40
N PHE A 42 -9.92 2.50 -3.70
CA PHE A 42 -11.22 2.14 -3.15
C PHE A 42 -11.29 0.67 -2.72
N ILE A 43 -12.03 0.42 -1.64
CA ILE A 43 -12.46 -0.90 -1.17
C ILE A 43 -13.95 -1.03 -1.41
N GLY A 44 -14.41 -2.17 -1.95
CA GLY A 44 -15.84 -2.44 -2.16
C GLY A 44 -16.47 -1.72 -3.37
N ALA A 45 -15.67 -1.02 -4.18
CA ALA A 45 -16.13 -0.44 -5.45
C ALA A 45 -16.50 -1.52 -6.48
N ASP A 46 -17.28 -1.14 -7.50
CA ASP A 46 -17.65 -2.03 -8.60
C ASP A 46 -16.49 -2.21 -9.58
N ALA A 47 -15.99 -3.45 -9.68
CA ALA A 47 -14.87 -3.83 -10.55
C ALA A 47 -15.15 -3.66 -12.05
N THR A 48 -16.40 -3.46 -12.47
CA THR A 48 -16.74 -3.14 -13.86
C THR A 48 -16.43 -1.69 -14.23
N THR A 49 -16.36 -0.80 -13.23
CA THR A 49 -16.09 0.63 -13.41
C THR A 49 -14.76 1.06 -12.80
N HIS A 50 -14.25 0.32 -11.82
CA HIS A 50 -12.99 0.58 -11.16
C HIS A 50 -12.04 -0.61 -11.39
N PRO A 51 -11.01 -0.49 -12.25
CA PRO A 51 -10.02 -1.54 -12.42
C PRO A 51 -9.28 -1.82 -11.11
N ILE A 52 -8.68 -3.02 -11.04
CA ILE A 52 -7.77 -3.40 -9.95
C ILE A 52 -6.59 -2.43 -9.94
N LEU A 53 -6.27 -1.91 -8.76
CA LEU A 53 -5.05 -1.13 -8.54
C LEU A 53 -3.84 -2.08 -8.58
N LEU A 54 -3.30 -2.29 -9.77
CA LEU A 54 -2.13 -3.13 -10.02
C LEU A 54 -0.85 -2.30 -9.95
N LEU A 55 -0.14 -2.43 -8.84
CA LEU A 55 1.01 -1.64 -8.47
C LEU A 55 2.32 -2.34 -8.86
N ARG A 56 3.34 -1.55 -9.19
CA ARG A 56 4.70 -2.01 -9.48
C ARG A 56 5.73 -1.13 -8.76
N PRO A 57 6.61 -1.69 -7.92
CA PRO A 57 7.68 -0.94 -7.29
C PRO A 57 8.77 -0.60 -8.30
N ALA A 58 9.42 0.55 -8.11
CA ALA A 58 10.56 0.99 -8.89
C ALA A 58 11.82 1.06 -8.02
N SER A 59 13.00 1.00 -8.65
CA SER A 59 14.30 1.01 -7.94
C SER A 59 14.59 2.31 -7.17
N ASN A 60 13.84 3.38 -7.45
CA ASN A 60 13.90 4.65 -6.74
C ASN A 60 12.98 4.70 -5.50
N GLY A 61 12.36 3.58 -5.13
CA GLY A 61 11.47 3.49 -3.97
C GLY A 61 10.04 3.98 -4.21
N MET A 62 9.72 4.41 -5.44
CA MET A 62 8.35 4.75 -5.82
C MET A 62 7.54 3.50 -6.13
N VAL A 63 6.22 3.59 -5.96
CA VAL A 63 5.27 2.57 -6.40
C VAL A 63 4.39 3.18 -7.46
N SER A 64 4.21 2.47 -8.58
CA SER A 64 3.53 3.01 -9.76
C SER A 64 2.35 2.16 -10.20
N TYR A 65 1.43 2.81 -10.90
CA TYR A 65 0.30 2.22 -11.60
C TYR A 65 0.36 2.64 -13.07
N THR A 66 -0.18 1.82 -13.97
CA THR A 66 -0.37 2.21 -15.37
C THR A 66 -1.83 1.97 -15.70
N ALA A 67 -2.56 3.05 -16.00
CA ALA A 67 -3.98 2.97 -16.32
C ALA A 67 -4.20 2.05 -17.53
N GLN A 68 -5.10 1.07 -17.38
CA GLN A 68 -5.29 -0.03 -18.34
C GLN A 68 -5.59 0.49 -19.76
N ASP A 69 -6.47 1.49 -19.86
CA ASP A 69 -6.89 2.09 -21.14
C ASP A 69 -5.95 3.18 -21.67
N GLN A 70 -4.82 3.43 -21.00
CA GLN A 70 -3.82 4.43 -21.38
C GLN A 70 -2.42 3.82 -21.50
N THR A 71 -2.31 2.50 -21.59
CA THR A 71 -1.03 1.81 -21.80
C THR A 71 -0.40 2.19 -23.16
N PRO A 72 0.95 2.36 -23.25
CA PRO A 72 1.94 2.24 -22.18
C PRO A 72 2.20 3.56 -21.43
N THR A 73 1.51 4.65 -21.77
CA THR A 73 1.95 6.00 -21.41
C THR A 73 1.23 6.59 -20.19
N GLY A 74 0.08 6.04 -19.80
CA GLY A 74 -0.73 6.43 -18.63
C GLY A 74 -0.13 6.00 -17.30
N TRP A 75 1.18 6.14 -17.16
CA TRP A 75 1.91 5.85 -15.95
C TRP A 75 1.67 6.94 -14.91
N GLN A 76 1.53 6.49 -13.66
CA GLN A 76 1.23 7.29 -12.48
C GLN A 76 2.00 6.75 -11.28
N ASN A 77 2.31 7.60 -10.31
CA ASN A 77 2.88 7.17 -9.03
C ASN A 77 1.86 7.25 -7.92
N LEU A 78 1.88 6.25 -7.04
CA LEU A 78 1.19 6.32 -5.77
C LEU A 78 1.90 7.33 -4.88
N TYR A 79 1.11 8.16 -4.20
CA TYR A 79 1.55 9.02 -3.12
C TYR A 79 0.57 8.98 -1.96
N VAL A 80 1.07 9.38 -0.80
CA VAL A 80 0.26 9.73 0.38
C VAL A 80 0.60 11.14 0.80
N VAL A 81 -0.31 11.85 1.45
CA VAL A 81 0.03 13.13 2.12
C VAL A 81 0.16 12.84 3.61
N GLN A 82 1.40 12.81 4.09
CA GLN A 82 1.68 12.51 5.50
C GLN A 82 1.20 13.65 6.42
N ASP A 83 0.99 13.34 7.70
CA ASP A 83 0.51 14.29 8.72
C ASP A 83 -0.88 14.91 8.44
N THR A 84 -1.64 14.30 7.52
CA THR A 84 -3.02 14.67 7.17
C THR A 84 -3.87 13.41 7.02
N ASN A 85 -5.19 13.57 6.95
CA ASN A 85 -6.15 12.49 6.68
C ASN A 85 -6.65 12.61 5.23
N GLU A 86 -5.75 12.36 4.27
CA GLU A 86 -6.03 12.50 2.84
C GLU A 86 -6.11 11.12 2.16
N PRO A 87 -6.91 10.97 1.08
CA PRO A 87 -6.94 9.76 0.27
C PRO A 87 -5.54 9.41 -0.23
N ILE A 88 -5.24 8.11 -0.29
CA ILE A 88 -4.09 7.67 -1.07
C ILE A 88 -4.43 7.82 -2.54
N ALA A 89 -3.49 8.35 -3.30
CA ALA A 89 -3.79 8.82 -4.64
C ALA A 89 -2.64 8.59 -5.62
N LEU A 90 -2.98 8.66 -6.89
CA LEU A 90 -2.11 8.53 -8.03
C LEU A 90 -1.82 9.91 -8.60
N THR A 91 -0.58 10.15 -9.02
CA THR A 91 -0.26 11.37 -9.77
C THR A 91 -1.11 11.45 -11.03
N VAL A 92 -1.30 12.66 -11.55
CA VAL A 92 -1.91 12.84 -12.86
C VAL A 92 -1.16 11.98 -13.90
N PRO A 93 -1.86 11.26 -14.80
CA PRO A 93 -1.20 10.47 -15.84
C PRO A 93 -0.13 11.28 -16.60
N HIS A 94 1.01 10.64 -16.87
CA HIS A 94 2.16 11.26 -17.55
C HIS A 94 2.80 12.44 -16.81
N SER A 95 2.41 12.65 -15.56
CA SER A 95 2.87 13.74 -14.73
C SER A 95 3.45 13.20 -13.43
N GLY A 96 4.46 13.88 -12.92
CA GLY A 96 4.92 13.73 -11.54
C GLY A 96 4.23 14.71 -10.59
N ALA A 97 3.18 15.41 -11.04
CA ALA A 97 2.50 16.41 -10.23
C ALA A 97 1.77 15.76 -9.05
N THR A 98 2.04 16.30 -7.88
CA THR A 98 1.43 15.95 -6.61
C THR A 98 1.02 17.22 -5.86
N PRO A 99 0.08 17.14 -4.92
CA PRO A 99 -0.16 18.22 -3.97
C PRO A 99 1.07 18.47 -3.08
N ALA A 100 1.05 19.61 -2.38
CA ALA A 100 2.06 19.92 -1.36
C ALA A 100 2.00 18.88 -0.21
N GLY A 101 3.17 18.46 0.28
CA GLY A 101 3.25 17.45 1.35
C GLY A 101 3.11 16.00 0.91
N ALA A 102 2.97 15.74 -0.40
CA ALA A 102 2.93 14.37 -0.91
C ALA A 102 4.27 13.66 -0.74
N ASN A 103 4.23 12.45 -0.17
CA ASN A 103 5.32 11.49 -0.13
C ASN A 103 5.08 10.40 -1.18
N LEU A 104 6.04 10.26 -2.10
CA LEU A 104 6.04 9.33 -3.22
C LEU A 104 6.93 8.09 -2.98
N THR A 105 7.55 7.99 -1.80
CA THR A 105 8.57 6.99 -1.49
C THR A 105 8.37 6.42 -0.09
N GLY A 106 9.20 5.44 0.29
CA GLY A 106 9.10 4.78 1.60
C GLY A 106 7.99 3.74 1.66
N PHE A 107 7.41 3.39 0.51
CA PHE A 107 6.50 2.27 0.39
C PHE A 107 7.21 0.95 0.63
N GLY A 108 6.57 0.06 1.37
CA GLY A 108 7.14 -1.23 1.71
C GLY A 108 6.09 -2.26 2.06
N VAL A 109 6.59 -3.40 2.56
CA VAL A 109 5.79 -4.46 3.13
C VAL A 109 6.46 -4.90 4.43
N ASN A 110 5.68 -5.09 5.51
CA ASN A 110 6.23 -5.59 6.76
C ASN A 110 6.25 -7.13 6.81
N ASP A 111 6.80 -7.71 7.88
CA ASP A 111 6.94 -9.17 8.03
C ASP A 111 5.58 -9.92 8.11
N GLU A 112 4.50 -9.19 8.35
CA GLU A 112 3.12 -9.71 8.36
C GLU A 112 2.45 -9.62 6.98
N GLY A 113 3.13 -9.06 5.97
CA GLY A 113 2.63 -8.91 4.61
C GLY A 113 1.76 -7.67 4.39
N TYR A 114 1.68 -6.76 5.35
CA TYR A 114 0.94 -5.51 5.19
C TYR A 114 1.76 -4.48 4.42
N PHE A 115 1.08 -3.74 3.55
CA PHE A 115 1.60 -2.58 2.87
C PHE A 115 1.91 -1.46 3.87
N THR A 116 3.04 -0.79 3.71
CA THR A 116 3.49 0.25 4.63
C THR A 116 3.94 1.50 3.91
N VAL A 117 3.87 2.64 4.61
CA VAL A 117 4.60 3.86 4.26
C VAL A 117 5.48 4.25 5.44
N GLY A 118 6.79 4.35 5.23
CA GLY A 118 7.73 4.62 6.32
C GLY A 118 7.76 3.52 7.39
N GLY A 119 7.29 2.31 7.08
CA GLY A 119 7.15 1.19 8.02
C GLY A 119 5.81 1.14 8.77
N GLU A 120 4.93 2.12 8.59
CA GLU A 120 3.64 2.20 9.27
C GLU A 120 2.48 1.75 8.38
N THR A 121 1.39 1.27 8.99
CA THR A 121 0.20 0.73 8.32
C THR A 121 -1.04 1.60 8.60
N LEU A 122 -0.91 2.93 8.50
CA LEU A 122 -1.96 3.88 8.91
C LEU A 122 -3.09 4.02 7.87
N PHE A 123 -3.47 2.94 7.19
CA PHE A 123 -4.55 2.98 6.21
C PHE A 123 -5.92 2.89 6.88
N GLY A 124 -6.87 3.68 6.39
CA GLY A 124 -8.22 3.72 6.93
C GLY A 124 -9.27 4.08 5.89
N VAL A 125 -10.53 3.93 6.30
CA VAL A 125 -11.71 4.35 5.53
C VAL A 125 -12.65 5.14 6.46
N LEU A 126 -13.46 6.04 5.92
CA LEU A 126 -14.48 6.72 6.73
C LEU A 126 -15.48 5.69 7.30
N ALA A 127 -15.80 5.85 8.58
CA ALA A 127 -16.67 4.92 9.33
C ALA A 127 -18.10 4.89 8.78
N ASP A 128 -18.57 6.01 8.21
CA ASP A 128 -19.89 6.20 7.62
C ASP A 128 -19.88 6.09 6.08
N ALA A 129 -18.75 5.69 5.48
CA ALA A 129 -18.69 5.44 4.05
C ALA A 129 -19.69 4.35 3.62
N GLY A 130 -20.23 4.53 2.41
CA GLY A 130 -21.12 3.55 1.78
C GLY A 130 -20.41 2.25 1.38
N GLU A 131 -20.96 1.55 0.39
CA GLU A 131 -20.39 0.29 -0.08
C GLU A 131 -19.02 0.47 -0.75
N SER A 132 -18.85 1.54 -1.53
CA SER A 132 -17.56 1.97 -2.05
C SER A 132 -16.88 2.91 -1.06
N LYS A 133 -15.74 2.48 -0.52
CA LYS A 133 -15.00 3.19 0.52
C LYS A 133 -13.65 3.64 -0.02
N GLU A 134 -13.43 4.94 -0.07
CA GLU A 134 -12.13 5.51 -0.42
C GLU A 134 -11.11 5.23 0.69
N VAL A 135 -9.88 4.92 0.30
CA VAL A 135 -8.79 4.56 1.19
C VAL A 135 -7.94 5.78 1.50
N TYR A 136 -7.73 6.05 2.78
CA TYR A 136 -6.99 7.17 3.31
C TYR A 136 -5.68 6.73 3.96
N TRP A 137 -4.69 7.62 3.91
CA TRP A 137 -3.61 7.62 4.88
C TRP A 137 -4.04 8.44 6.10
N VAL A 138 -4.13 7.82 7.27
CA VAL A 138 -4.67 8.41 8.50
C VAL A 138 -3.51 8.83 9.40
N GLY A 139 -2.86 9.94 9.06
CA GLY A 139 -1.72 10.47 9.80
C GLY A 139 -2.07 11.23 11.08
N GLY A 140 -3.36 11.47 11.36
CA GLY A 140 -3.84 12.22 12.53
C GLY A 140 -4.84 11.44 13.40
N GLU A 141 -4.96 11.83 14.67
CA GLU A 141 -5.98 11.30 15.58
C GLU A 141 -7.37 11.80 15.16
N ASP A 142 -8.15 10.94 14.52
CA ASP A 142 -9.49 11.30 14.06
C ASP A 142 -10.45 10.10 14.13
N GLY A 143 -11.42 10.20 15.03
CA GLY A 143 -12.38 9.13 15.34
C GLY A 143 -13.38 8.83 14.21
N GLN A 144 -13.35 9.58 13.11
CA GLN A 144 -14.20 9.30 11.94
C GLN A 144 -13.67 8.16 11.06
N PHE A 145 -12.41 7.74 11.24
CA PHE A 145 -11.81 6.66 10.44
C PHE A 145 -11.87 5.31 11.16
N GLN A 146 -12.12 4.26 10.37
CA GLN A 146 -11.90 2.88 10.75
C GLN A 146 -10.60 2.40 10.14
N ASN A 147 -9.75 1.73 10.94
CA ASN A 147 -8.53 1.11 10.43
C ASN A 147 -8.87 0.09 9.34
N ALA A 148 -8.15 0.18 8.22
CA ALA A 148 -8.30 -0.68 7.06
C ALA A 148 -6.91 -1.15 6.60
N PRO A 149 -6.26 -2.05 7.35
CA PRO A 149 -4.93 -2.54 6.98
C PRO A 149 -5.00 -3.24 5.62
N LEU A 150 -3.97 -3.04 4.81
CA LEU A 150 -3.90 -3.51 3.43
C LEU A 150 -2.81 -4.56 3.28
N TRP A 151 -3.18 -5.78 2.90
CA TRP A 151 -2.23 -6.84 2.58
C TRP A 151 -1.70 -6.71 1.16
N VAL A 152 -0.41 -6.91 1.00
CA VAL A 152 0.23 -7.02 -0.32
C VAL A 152 -0.04 -8.41 -0.89
N LYS A 153 -0.67 -8.44 -2.07
CA LYS A 153 -0.93 -9.67 -2.81
C LYS A 153 -0.19 -9.65 -4.14
N GLU A 154 0.82 -10.51 -4.27
CA GLU A 154 1.59 -10.68 -5.50
C GLU A 154 0.70 -11.06 -6.69
N CYS A 155 0.95 -10.42 -7.83
CA CYS A 155 0.28 -10.69 -9.10
C CYS A 155 1.24 -11.47 -10.00
N LYS A 156 1.13 -12.81 -10.00
CA LYS A 156 2.00 -13.68 -10.81
C LYS A 156 1.50 -13.75 -12.26
N GLY A 157 2.31 -13.26 -13.20
CA GLY A 157 1.97 -13.30 -14.64
C GLY A 157 1.09 -12.14 -15.11
N CYS A 158 1.07 -11.08 -14.33
CA CYS A 158 0.58 -9.74 -14.67
C CYS A 158 1.79 -8.85 -14.98
#